data_AF-A0A7S1L893-F1
#
_entry.id   AF-A0A7S1L893-F1
#
_cell.length_a   1.000
_cell.length_b   1.000
_cell.length_c   1.000
_cell.angle_alpha   90.00
_cell.angle_beta   90.00
_cell.angle_gamma   90.00
#
_symmetry.space_group_name_H-M   'P 1'
#
loop_
_entity.id
_entity.type
_entity.pdbx_description
1 polymer ?
#
loop_
_entity_poly.entity_id
_entity_poly.type
_entity_poly.pdbx_seq_one_letter_code
_entity_poly.pdbx_strand_id
1 'polypeptide(L)'
;GAGAAAPVPLTAEALAALGGGAAAGVEAASQDWETMSASSLEIISAVPKASWNELKSYANPPTVVADVLGAVMLILGEKSDWKSAKAVIKDMPVRIRSFDPATLDAAKVRALKKQLASPVFDVGAVRKVSNCLPGVVMWLQAVADYSEYVLVPRTMP
;
A
#
# COMPACT_ATOMS: atom_id res chain seq x y z
N GLY A 1 30.62 -33.96 -10.14
CA GLY A 1 29.43 -33.93 -9.28
C GLY A 1 29.11 -32.49 -8.93
N ALA A 2 27.81 -32.16 -8.89
CA ALA A 2 27.15 -30.99 -8.29
C ALA A 2 27.69 -29.58 -8.65
N GLY A 3 26.94 -28.56 -9.06
CA GLY A 3 25.52 -28.25 -8.93
C GLY A 3 25.39 -26.75 -8.60
N ALA A 4 24.33 -26.12 -9.13
CA ALA A 4 23.68 -24.87 -8.68
C ALA A 4 24.28 -23.48 -9.01
N ALA A 5 23.59 -22.81 -9.95
CA ALA A 5 22.93 -21.48 -9.89
C ALA A 5 23.61 -20.23 -9.27
N ALA A 6 23.40 -19.11 -9.99
CA ALA A 6 23.87 -17.72 -9.79
C ALA A 6 23.53 -17.06 -8.43
N PRO A 7 24.06 -15.85 -8.15
CA PRO A 7 23.31 -14.64 -8.52
C PRO A 7 24.16 -13.49 -9.10
N VAL A 8 23.55 -12.76 -10.03
CA VAL A 8 24.05 -11.52 -10.64
C VAL A 8 23.93 -10.33 -9.66
N PRO A 9 24.89 -9.39 -9.65
CA PRO A 9 24.88 -8.24 -8.75
C PRO A 9 23.85 -7.20 -9.22
N LEU A 10 22.89 -6.89 -8.35
CA LEU A 10 21.92 -5.81 -8.52
C LEU A 10 22.62 -4.48 -8.17
N THR A 11 23.32 -3.87 -9.12
CA THR A 11 23.90 -2.53 -8.94
C THR A 11 22.81 -1.46 -8.92
N ALA A 12 23.00 -0.47 -8.06
CA ALA A 12 22.05 0.59 -7.71
C ALA A 12 21.72 1.60 -8.84
N GLU A 13 22.18 1.36 -10.07
CA GLU A 13 22.05 2.29 -11.20
C GLU A 13 20.81 2.04 -12.07
N ALA A 14 20.10 0.92 -11.89
CA ALA A 14 18.88 0.62 -12.66
C ALA A 14 17.62 1.39 -12.17
N LEU A 15 17.72 2.19 -11.11
CA LEU A 15 16.60 2.96 -10.55
C LEU A 15 16.48 4.40 -11.10
N ALA A 16 17.39 4.83 -11.98
CA ALA A 16 17.41 6.19 -12.53
C ALA A 16 16.70 6.35 -13.90
N ALA A 17 16.05 5.30 -14.43
CA ALA A 17 15.56 5.27 -15.82
C ALA A 17 14.06 5.00 -15.98
N LEU A 18 13.20 5.54 -15.10
CA LEU A 18 11.78 5.73 -15.40
C LEU A 18 11.53 7.24 -15.51
N GLY A 19 11.28 7.64 -16.75
CA GLY A 19 11.26 9.01 -17.22
C GLY A 19 10.19 9.87 -16.57
N GLY A 20 10.43 11.17 -16.68
CA GLY A 20 9.53 12.21 -16.21
C GLY A 20 8.16 12.18 -16.87
N GLY A 21 7.19 12.64 -16.09
CA GLY A 21 5.84 12.95 -16.52
C GLY A 21 5.04 13.47 -15.34
N ALA A 22 4.96 14.80 -15.22
CA ALA A 22 3.97 15.56 -14.47
C ALA A 22 3.94 15.42 -12.92
N ALA A 23 4.71 16.27 -12.26
CA ALA A 23 4.20 16.96 -11.06
C ALA A 23 4.38 18.46 -11.27
N ALA A 24 3.79 18.99 -12.35
CA ALA A 24 3.58 20.41 -12.52
C ALA A 24 2.26 20.77 -11.84
N GLY A 25 2.30 21.81 -11.01
CA GLY A 25 1.38 22.01 -9.90
C GLY A 25 -0.09 22.21 -10.26
N VAL A 26 -0.93 21.91 -9.26
CA VAL A 26 -2.13 22.69 -8.95
C VAL A 26 -2.09 22.99 -7.45
N GLU A 27 -1.92 24.28 -7.17
CA GLU A 27 -2.26 24.94 -5.92
C GLU A 27 -3.75 24.78 -5.61
N ALA A 28 -4.07 24.14 -4.48
CA ALA A 28 -5.06 24.56 -3.50
C ALA A 28 -5.28 23.42 -2.51
N ALA A 29 -5.37 23.75 -1.23
CA ALA A 29 -5.68 22.86 -0.12
C ALA A 29 -7.12 22.31 -0.19
N SER A 30 -7.47 21.56 -1.24
CA SER A 30 -8.65 20.71 -1.21
C SER A 30 -8.22 19.35 -0.65
N GLN A 31 -8.68 19.06 0.56
CA GLN A 31 -8.50 17.75 1.18
C GLN A 31 -9.47 16.76 0.53
N ASP A 32 -9.37 16.61 -0.79
CA ASP A 32 -10.13 15.65 -1.56
C ASP A 32 -9.35 14.35 -1.64
N TRP A 33 -10.04 13.25 -1.41
CA TRP A 33 -9.47 11.89 -1.39
C TRP A 33 -8.73 11.56 -2.70
N GLU A 34 -9.16 12.11 -3.83
CA GLU A 34 -8.52 11.90 -5.13
C GLU A 34 -7.07 12.40 -5.14
N THR A 35 -6.79 13.55 -4.53
CA THR A 35 -5.44 14.12 -4.46
C THR A 35 -4.55 13.31 -3.53
N MET A 36 -5.06 12.89 -2.37
CA MET A 36 -4.29 12.10 -1.40
C MET A 36 -4.00 10.68 -1.90
N SER A 37 -4.92 10.09 -2.65
CA SER A 37 -4.78 8.75 -3.20
C SER A 37 -3.95 8.70 -4.49
N ALA A 38 -3.79 9.83 -5.20
CA ALA A 38 -3.07 9.91 -6.47
C ALA A 38 -1.66 9.31 -6.39
N SER A 39 -0.85 9.71 -5.38
CA SER A 39 0.52 9.20 -5.23
C SER A 39 0.57 7.69 -5.02
N SER A 40 -0.40 7.12 -4.31
CA SER A 40 -0.47 5.67 -4.15
C SER A 40 -0.91 4.97 -5.44
N LEU A 41 -1.92 5.51 -6.12
CA LEU A 41 -2.43 4.96 -7.38
C LEU A 41 -1.36 4.94 -8.47
N GLU A 42 -0.53 5.98 -8.54
CA GLU A 42 0.62 6.03 -9.44
C GLU A 42 1.62 4.92 -9.15
N ILE A 43 2.01 4.73 -7.89
CA ILE A 43 2.92 3.66 -7.50
C ILE A 43 2.29 2.31 -7.85
N ILE A 44 1.06 2.05 -7.45
CA ILE A 44 0.35 0.80 -7.73
C ILE A 44 0.23 0.53 -9.24
N SER A 45 0.06 1.57 -10.05
CA SER A 45 0.03 1.46 -11.51
C SER A 45 1.41 1.23 -12.12
N ALA A 46 2.47 1.76 -11.49
CA ALA A 46 3.86 1.51 -11.86
C ALA A 46 4.36 0.13 -11.38
N VAL A 47 3.64 -0.54 -10.47
CA VAL A 47 3.99 -1.87 -10.00
C VAL A 47 3.78 -2.91 -11.12
N PRO A 48 4.81 -3.71 -11.46
CA PRO A 48 4.66 -4.77 -12.43
C PRO A 48 3.82 -5.93 -11.88
N LYS A 49 3.02 -6.57 -12.76
CA LYS A 49 2.23 -7.78 -12.44
C LYS A 49 3.05 -8.90 -11.80
N ALA A 50 4.36 -8.97 -12.09
CA ALA A 50 5.29 -9.91 -11.49
C ALA A 50 5.36 -9.77 -9.96
N SER A 51 5.45 -8.54 -9.43
CA SER A 51 5.52 -8.29 -7.99
C SER A 51 4.22 -8.67 -7.27
N TRP A 52 3.06 -8.47 -7.90
CA TRP A 52 1.77 -8.97 -7.40
C TRP A 52 1.73 -10.50 -7.34
N ASN A 53 2.30 -11.18 -8.35
CA ASN A 53 2.39 -12.64 -8.37
C ASN A 53 3.40 -13.18 -7.34
N GLU A 54 4.49 -12.47 -7.11
CA GLU A 54 5.49 -12.78 -6.07
C GLU A 54 4.88 -12.71 -4.66
N LEU A 55 4.07 -11.67 -4.38
CA LEU A 55 3.32 -11.61 -3.12
C LEU A 55 2.42 -12.84 -2.91
N LYS A 56 1.79 -13.35 -3.97
CA LYS A 56 0.92 -14.52 -3.89
C LYS A 56 1.68 -15.84 -3.81
N SER A 57 2.90 -15.90 -4.34
CA SER A 57 3.72 -17.10 -4.36
C SER A 57 4.37 -17.39 -3.00
N TYR A 58 4.40 -16.43 -2.07
CA TYR A 58 4.84 -16.68 -0.70
C TYR A 58 4.04 -17.84 -0.09
N ALA A 59 4.75 -18.92 0.24
CA ALA A 59 4.21 -20.05 0.98
C ALA A 59 3.99 -19.65 2.45
N ASN A 60 5.00 -19.00 3.03
CA ASN A 60 4.92 -18.34 4.33
C ASN A 60 5.01 -16.82 4.13
N PRO A 61 3.97 -16.04 4.47
CA PRO A 61 4.04 -14.60 4.38
C PRO A 61 5.08 -14.07 5.39
N PRO A 62 6.04 -13.22 4.96
CA PRO A 62 6.86 -12.45 5.89
C PRO A 62 5.96 -11.65 6.84
N THR A 63 6.39 -11.43 8.08
CA THR A 63 5.61 -10.70 9.09
C THR A 63 5.12 -9.34 8.56
N VAL A 64 5.98 -8.65 7.81
CA VAL A 64 5.66 -7.38 7.13
C VAL A 64 4.47 -7.52 6.17
N VAL A 65 4.45 -8.57 5.34
CA VAL A 65 3.36 -8.80 4.38
C VAL A 65 2.07 -9.14 5.12
N ALA A 66 2.17 -9.96 6.17
CA ALA A 66 1.02 -10.34 6.98
C ALA A 66 0.39 -9.11 7.68
N ASP A 67 1.21 -8.20 8.20
CA ASP A 67 0.73 -6.98 8.85
C ASP A 67 0.08 -6.01 7.85
N VAL A 68 0.75 -5.74 6.71
CA VAL A 68 0.20 -4.85 5.66
C VAL A 68 -1.13 -5.37 5.14
N LEU A 69 -1.18 -6.66 4.86
CA LEU A 69 -2.38 -7.28 4.33
C LEU A 69 -3.47 -7.42 5.38
N GLY A 70 -3.11 -7.68 6.64
CA GLY A 70 -4.04 -7.63 7.76
C GLY A 70 -4.69 -6.25 7.90
N ALA A 71 -3.92 -5.17 7.72
CA ALA A 71 -4.46 -3.81 7.71
C ALA A 71 -5.43 -3.58 6.55
N VAL A 72 -5.07 -3.98 5.32
CA VAL A 72 -5.96 -3.89 4.15
C VAL A 72 -7.27 -4.66 4.39
N MET A 73 -7.18 -5.87 4.94
CA MET A 73 -8.36 -6.71 5.21
C MET A 73 -9.24 -6.14 6.32
N LEU A 74 -8.63 -5.52 7.34
CA LEU A 74 -9.35 -4.82 8.41
C LEU A 74 -10.18 -3.66 7.86
N ILE A 75 -9.62 -2.88 6.94
CA ILE A 75 -10.32 -1.78 6.27
C ILE A 75 -11.45 -2.31 5.39
N LEU A 76 -11.19 -3.36 4.61
CA LEU A 76 -12.19 -4.02 3.75
C LEU A 76 -13.26 -4.78 4.54
N GLY A 77 -13.06 -5.00 5.85
CA GLY A 77 -13.94 -5.81 6.68
C GLY A 77 -13.93 -7.31 6.31
N GLU A 78 -12.89 -7.76 5.60
CA GLU A 78 -12.73 -9.16 5.22
C GLU A 78 -11.91 -9.93 6.27
N LYS A 79 -12.01 -11.27 6.24
CA LYS A 79 -11.23 -12.13 7.15
C LYS A 79 -9.74 -12.01 6.85
N SER A 80 -8.94 -11.75 7.87
CA SER A 80 -7.47 -11.64 7.81
C SER A 80 -6.74 -12.99 7.56
N ASP A 81 -7.38 -13.93 6.85
CA ASP A 81 -6.83 -15.24 6.52
C ASP A 81 -6.00 -15.16 5.25
N TRP A 82 -4.78 -15.71 5.26
CA TRP A 82 -3.87 -15.70 4.10
C TRP A 82 -4.50 -16.18 2.79
N LYS A 83 -5.41 -17.16 2.86
CA LYS A 83 -6.14 -17.68 1.70
C LYS A 83 -7.05 -16.62 1.07
N SER A 84 -7.84 -15.92 1.88
CA SER A 84 -8.68 -14.80 1.44
C SER A 84 -7.82 -13.62 1.00
N ALA A 85 -6.72 -13.40 1.71
CA ALA A 85 -5.76 -12.36 1.45
C ALA A 85 -5.13 -12.49 0.06
N LYS A 86 -4.75 -13.70 -0.35
CA LYS A 86 -4.28 -13.98 -1.73
C LYS A 86 -5.31 -13.67 -2.82
N ALA A 87 -6.60 -13.84 -2.52
CA ALA A 87 -7.65 -13.47 -3.45
C ALA A 87 -7.74 -11.94 -3.55
N VAL A 88 -7.73 -11.25 -2.41
CA VAL A 88 -7.71 -9.78 -2.35
C VAL A 88 -6.50 -9.19 -3.04
N ILE A 89 -5.28 -9.74 -2.87
CA ILE A 89 -4.04 -9.26 -3.52
C ILE A 89 -4.20 -9.14 -5.05
N LYS A 90 -4.93 -10.06 -5.69
CA LYS A 90 -5.16 -10.03 -7.14
C LYS A 90 -6.00 -8.81 -7.55
N ASP A 91 -7.04 -8.52 -6.79
CA ASP A 91 -8.00 -7.46 -7.07
C ASP A 91 -7.64 -6.16 -6.32
N MET A 92 -6.54 -6.16 -5.59
CA MET A 92 -6.06 -5.08 -4.72
C MET A 92 -5.90 -3.75 -5.46
N PRO A 93 -5.30 -3.70 -6.67
CA PRO A 93 -5.21 -2.45 -7.45
C PRO A 93 -6.58 -1.87 -7.79
N VAL A 94 -7.55 -2.74 -8.11
CA VAL A 94 -8.92 -2.32 -8.47
C VAL A 94 -9.66 -1.89 -7.21
N ARG A 95 -9.53 -2.66 -6.12
CA ARG A 95 -10.14 -2.36 -4.82
C ARG A 95 -9.66 -1.02 -4.30
N ILE A 96 -8.36 -0.74 -4.31
CA ILE A 96 -7.82 0.56 -3.89
C ILE A 96 -8.41 1.70 -4.72
N ARG A 97 -8.53 1.52 -6.04
CA ARG A 97 -9.07 2.54 -6.95
C ARG A 97 -10.56 2.78 -6.79
N SER A 98 -11.31 1.74 -6.44
CA SER A 98 -12.77 1.80 -6.22
C SER A 98 -13.13 1.96 -4.75
N PHE A 99 -12.15 2.10 -3.85
CA PHE A 99 -12.39 2.21 -2.43
C PHE A 99 -12.84 3.62 -2.06
N ASP A 100 -13.86 3.70 -1.22
CA ASP A 100 -14.34 4.97 -0.68
C ASP A 100 -13.97 5.08 0.82
N PRO A 101 -13.04 5.95 1.19
CA PRO A 101 -12.64 6.15 2.59
C PRO A 101 -13.74 6.78 3.46
N ALA A 102 -14.82 7.31 2.88
CA ALA A 102 -16.00 7.77 3.63
C ALA A 102 -16.80 6.60 4.23
N THR A 103 -16.63 5.38 3.70
CA THR A 103 -17.30 4.17 4.22
C THR A 103 -16.64 3.60 5.48
N LEU A 104 -15.52 4.17 5.92
CA LEU A 104 -14.76 3.65 7.05
C LEU A 104 -15.28 4.13 8.41
N ASP A 105 -15.45 3.17 9.30
CA ASP A 105 -15.73 3.45 10.70
C ASP A 105 -14.49 4.00 11.43
N ALA A 106 -14.71 4.94 12.35
CA ALA A 106 -13.68 5.47 13.23
C ALA A 106 -12.92 4.38 14.01
N ALA A 107 -13.58 3.26 14.33
CA ALA A 107 -12.94 2.12 14.96
C ALA A 107 -11.88 1.46 14.07
N LYS A 108 -12.18 1.28 12.77
CA LYS A 108 -11.26 0.71 11.78
C LYS A 108 -10.09 1.65 11.54
N VAL A 109 -10.35 2.96 11.43
CA VAL A 109 -9.30 3.98 11.23
C VAL A 109 -8.33 4.01 12.41
N ARG A 110 -8.82 3.96 13.67
CA ARG A 110 -7.94 3.89 14.84
C ARG A 110 -7.10 2.62 14.87
N ALA A 111 -7.69 1.47 14.54
CA ALA A 111 -6.95 0.21 14.45
C ALA A 111 -5.88 0.25 13.35
N LEU A 112 -6.22 0.83 12.18
CA LEU A 112 -5.29 1.05 11.08
C LEU A 112 -4.12 1.94 11.49
N LYS A 113 -4.37 3.09 12.14
CA LYS A 113 -3.30 3.98 12.63
C LYS A 113 -2.40 3.27 13.64
N LYS A 114 -2.97 2.44 14.51
CA LYS A 114 -2.18 1.63 15.44
C LYS A 114 -1.29 0.62 14.72
N GLN A 115 -1.77 0.03 13.62
CA GLN A 115 -0.95 -0.82 12.77
C GLN A 115 0.15 -0.01 12.08
N LEU A 116 -0.19 1.10 11.42
CA LEU A 116 0.75 2.00 10.72
C LEU A 116 1.81 2.61 11.65
N ALA A 117 1.54 2.75 12.94
CA ALA A 117 2.53 3.19 13.93
C ALA A 117 3.64 2.15 14.18
N SER A 118 3.45 0.91 13.73
CA SER A 118 4.45 -0.14 13.83
C SER A 118 5.53 0.06 12.75
N PRO A 119 6.83 -0.08 13.09
CA PRO A 119 7.94 0.17 12.15
C PRO A 119 7.97 -0.80 10.96
N VAL A 120 7.17 -1.87 10.99
CA VAL A 120 6.96 -2.76 9.83
C VAL A 120 6.21 -2.10 8.68
N PHE A 121 5.49 -0.98 8.93
CA PHE A 121 4.84 -0.18 7.89
C PHE A 121 5.75 0.91 7.31
N ASP A 122 7.05 0.85 7.58
CA ASP A 122 8.00 1.74 6.92
C ASP A 122 8.10 1.43 5.43
N VAL A 123 7.93 2.46 4.59
CA VAL A 123 7.97 2.35 3.12
C VAL A 123 9.31 1.77 2.65
N GLY A 124 10.41 2.10 3.32
CA GLY A 124 11.74 1.56 3.03
C GLY A 124 11.89 0.09 3.41
N ALA A 125 11.32 -0.33 4.55
CA ALA A 125 11.31 -1.73 4.98
C ALA A 125 10.49 -2.62 4.03
N VAL A 126 9.28 -2.19 3.69
CA VAL A 126 8.38 -2.98 2.81
C VAL A 126 8.90 -3.05 1.37
N ARG A 127 9.59 -2.01 0.90
CA ARG A 127 10.24 -2.00 -0.43
C ARG A 127 11.32 -3.07 -0.57
N LYS A 128 12.01 -3.42 0.53
CA LYS A 128 13.00 -4.51 0.52
C LYS A 128 12.35 -5.90 0.35
N VAL A 129 11.10 -6.03 0.76
CA VAL A 129 10.34 -7.29 0.63
C VAL A 129 9.69 -7.39 -0.73
N SER A 130 9.01 -6.33 -1.18
CA SER A 130 8.42 -6.28 -2.51
C SER A 130 8.18 -4.85 -2.98
N ASN A 131 8.36 -4.60 -4.27
CA ASN A 131 8.13 -3.29 -4.90
C ASN A 131 6.66 -2.86 -4.88
N CYS A 132 5.73 -3.78 -4.64
CA CYS A 132 4.29 -3.49 -4.65
C CYS A 132 3.72 -3.05 -3.29
N LEU A 133 4.37 -3.41 -2.19
CA LEU A 133 3.94 -3.05 -0.84
C LEU A 133 3.99 -1.54 -0.54
N PRO A 134 5.01 -0.77 -0.97
CA PRO A 134 5.06 0.68 -0.80
C PRO A 134 3.77 1.40 -1.22
N GLY A 135 3.24 1.06 -2.39
CA GLY A 135 2.01 1.66 -2.91
C GLY A 135 0.81 1.39 -2.00
N VAL A 136 0.70 0.16 -1.48
CA VAL A 136 -0.37 -0.23 -0.54
C VAL A 136 -0.23 0.53 0.77
N VAL A 137 0.97 0.62 1.34
CA VAL A 137 1.22 1.33 2.60
C VAL A 137 0.89 2.81 2.46
N MET A 138 1.29 3.43 1.35
CA MET A 138 0.97 4.84 1.09
C MET A 138 -0.54 5.06 0.93
N TRP A 139 -1.26 4.11 0.33
CA TRP A 139 -2.72 4.16 0.30
C TRP A 139 -3.33 4.08 1.70
N LEU A 140 -2.87 3.13 2.52
CA LEU A 140 -3.33 2.96 3.90
C LEU A 140 -3.13 4.24 4.71
N GLN A 141 -1.99 4.91 4.56
CA GLN A 141 -1.70 6.19 5.18
C GLN A 141 -2.65 7.29 4.68
N ALA A 142 -2.81 7.42 3.37
CA ALA A 142 -3.72 8.41 2.78
C ALA A 142 -5.18 8.22 3.25
N VAL A 143 -5.64 6.96 3.32
CA VAL A 143 -6.96 6.61 3.86
C VAL A 143 -7.07 6.97 5.34
N ALA A 144 -6.06 6.64 6.15
CA ALA A 144 -6.07 6.96 7.57
C ALA A 144 -6.15 8.47 7.82
N ASP A 145 -5.37 9.26 7.09
CA ASP A 145 -5.33 10.73 7.21
C ASP A 145 -6.64 11.37 6.72
N TYR A 146 -7.16 10.93 5.56
CA TYR A 146 -8.42 11.42 5.03
C TYR A 146 -9.60 11.08 5.96
N SER A 147 -9.73 9.81 6.35
CA SER A 147 -10.83 9.39 7.22
C SER A 147 -10.72 10.04 8.59
N GLU A 148 -9.52 10.29 9.14
CA GLU A 148 -9.37 11.06 10.38
C GLU A 148 -9.84 12.51 10.21
N TYR A 149 -9.50 13.16 9.10
CA TYR A 149 -9.98 14.52 8.84
C TYR A 149 -11.51 14.60 8.70
N VAL A 150 -12.11 13.64 7.99
CA VAL A 150 -13.57 13.59 7.81
C VAL A 150 -14.28 13.25 9.12
N LEU A 151 -13.73 12.32 9.92
CA LEU A 151 -14.34 11.86 11.17
C LEU A 151 -14.09 12.79 12.36
N VAL A 152 -13.02 13.58 12.31
CA VAL A 152 -12.76 14.68 13.25
C VAL A 152 -13.07 15.98 12.51
N PRO A 153 -14.37 16.33 12.34
CA PRO A 153 -14.70 17.64 11.81
C PRO A 153 -14.06 18.65 12.75
N ARG A 154 -13.05 19.38 12.24
CA ARG A 154 -12.48 20.50 12.96
C ARG A 154 -13.63 21.45 13.25
N THR A 155 -14.13 21.41 14.47
CA THR A 155 -14.87 22.51 15.07
C THR A 155 -13.86 23.64 15.16
N MET A 156 -13.81 24.47 14.12
CA MET A 156 -13.07 25.72 14.17
C MET A 156 -13.68 26.57 15.30
N PRO A 157 -12.88 27.02 16.28
CA PRO A 157 -13.27 28.13 17.14
C PRO A 157 -13.29 29.46 16.39
#